data_AF-A0A914HFT1-F1
#
_entry.id   AF-A0A914HFT1-F1
#
_cell.length_a   1.000
_cell.length_b   1.000
_cell.length_c   1.000
_cell.angle_alpha   90.00
_cell.angle_beta   90.00
_cell.angle_gamma   90.00
#
_symmetry.space_group_name_H-M   'P 1'
#
loop_
_entity.id
_entity.type
_entity.pdbx_description
1 polymer ?
#
loop_
_entity_poly.entity_id
_entity_poly.type
_entity_poly.pdbx_seq_one_letter_code
_entity_poly.pdbx_strand_id
1 'polypeptide(L)'
;MLRQLIRQCHFSSIPSAALIGFGTLFLLIWWLSMGFSSGNNLLIVNQTFTIKPSNLIVSPTDAKVSLQSKNEHLAAAFGSLWPKLSQLNCNSLLTNGMKFKQFSGGKWRRILQKDPPHGHLDTNCTAIRARWHFVETAGTAREANFPLAFARTVFRPWYKIFIIIFIPSKKCHPQIVHDFLLLEQMLSVEYTPQNVYCYALDAKADALFMRRVHALARCFPNVVVLAEQFSVFSNGKNVTRAQLACLEAMLPMGKWKYALLLQNHDLPLRTNAELVEILRVYKGTNDIGTKKIVPNTVNLSLDWSLASLHIYREGHRVPMPTNLTRLHHTKSLNLIALSRSAVEFTLGTLRLDKMIAQLELSAYGMDEVLFSTLNSNLPDFPGGFSPICLPRRPVPNMGRYTIWHGNGVATASGGCRSAFFRHGVCVYGTEDLWHIARDRLHFYLNKMMPSFDFGAIFCWLNALTARRDGQRRTKKNAVPLLKVNRRFYAELPHVRYNRLRCSGRLAAFNC
;
A
#
# COMPACT_ATOMS: atom_id res chain seq x y z
N MET A 1 -10.47 22.39 -12.02
CA MET A 1 -11.38 21.25 -11.83
C MET A 1 -12.59 21.31 -12.76
N LEU A 2 -13.40 22.37 -12.75
CA LEU A 2 -14.60 22.50 -13.61
C LEU A 2 -14.27 22.50 -15.13
N ARG A 3 -13.23 23.22 -15.55
CA ARG A 3 -12.72 23.18 -16.95
C ARG A 3 -12.17 21.81 -17.39
N GLN A 4 -11.75 20.96 -16.45
CA GLN A 4 -11.30 19.58 -16.72
C GLN A 4 -12.48 18.62 -16.89
N LEU A 5 -13.58 18.84 -16.16
CA LEU A 5 -14.85 18.12 -16.34
C LEU A 5 -15.51 18.45 -17.69
N ILE A 6 -15.47 19.71 -18.12
CA ILE A 6 -16.08 20.16 -19.39
C ILE A 6 -15.40 19.51 -20.61
N ARG A 7 -14.07 19.34 -20.59
CA ARG A 7 -13.33 18.70 -21.70
C ARG A 7 -13.54 17.19 -21.81
N GLN A 8 -13.99 16.51 -20.76
CA GLN A 8 -14.23 15.06 -20.79
C GLN A 8 -15.64 14.68 -21.26
N CYS A 9 -16.57 15.64 -21.37
CA CYS A 9 -17.99 15.37 -21.63
C CYS A 9 -18.57 16.04 -22.90
N HIS A 10 -17.76 16.68 -23.76
CA HIS A 10 -18.24 17.37 -24.97
C HIS A 10 -19.46 18.30 -24.73
N PHE A 11 -19.35 19.22 -23.77
CA PHE A 11 -20.36 20.28 -23.59
C PHE A 11 -20.03 21.48 -24.48
N SER A 12 -20.91 21.78 -25.45
CA SER A 12 -21.00 23.07 -26.13
C SER A 12 -21.82 24.02 -25.24
N SER A 13 -21.11 24.87 -24.49
CA SER A 13 -21.60 26.00 -23.66
C SER A 13 -22.61 25.71 -22.52
N ILE A 14 -22.42 26.39 -21.38
CA ILE A 14 -23.38 26.48 -20.27
C ILE A 14 -23.69 27.98 -20.07
N PRO A 15 -24.97 28.41 -19.98
CA PRO A 15 -25.32 29.81 -19.79
C PRO A 15 -24.88 30.35 -18.42
N SER A 16 -24.47 31.62 -18.39
CA SER A 16 -23.83 32.32 -17.27
C SER A 16 -24.63 32.32 -15.96
N ALA A 17 -25.95 32.09 -16.01
CA ALA A 17 -26.82 32.00 -14.83
C ALA A 17 -26.56 30.74 -13.97
N ALA A 18 -25.98 29.68 -14.54
CA ALA A 18 -25.70 28.45 -13.79
C ALA A 18 -24.51 28.58 -12.83
N LEU A 19 -23.58 29.53 -13.05
CA LEU A 19 -22.36 29.66 -12.23
C LEU A 19 -22.63 30.21 -10.82
N ILE A 20 -23.73 30.95 -10.61
CA ILE A 20 -24.03 31.60 -9.34
C ILE A 20 -24.66 30.62 -8.34
N GLY A 21 -25.46 29.65 -8.82
CA GLY A 21 -26.03 28.59 -8.00
C GLY A 21 -25.02 27.54 -7.51
N PHE A 22 -23.86 27.42 -8.17
CA PHE A 22 -22.79 26.51 -7.76
C PHE A 22 -22.09 26.93 -6.47
N GLY A 23 -21.99 28.24 -6.18
CA GLY A 23 -21.29 28.74 -4.99
C GLY A 23 -22.08 28.54 -3.70
N THR A 24 -23.39 28.79 -3.75
CA THR A 24 -24.28 28.71 -2.59
C THR A 24 -24.59 27.28 -2.17
N LEU A 25 -24.81 26.37 -3.14
CA LEU A 25 -25.04 24.95 -2.85
C LEU A 25 -23.77 24.26 -2.31
N PHE A 26 -22.58 24.67 -2.76
CA PHE A 26 -21.31 24.12 -2.26
C PHE A 26 -21.05 24.54 -0.81
N LEU A 27 -21.37 25.79 -0.45
CA LEU A 27 -21.32 26.27 0.93
C LEU A 27 -22.36 25.57 1.82
N LEU A 28 -23.57 25.34 1.32
CA LEU A 28 -24.63 24.65 2.08
C LEU A 28 -24.33 23.16 2.33
N ILE A 29 -23.77 22.46 1.33
CA ILE A 29 -23.33 21.06 1.48
C ILE A 29 -22.10 20.98 2.38
N TRP A 30 -21.17 21.93 2.28
CA TRP A 30 -20.03 22.03 3.18
C TRP A 30 -20.49 22.28 4.63
N TRP A 31 -21.45 23.18 4.84
CA TRP A 31 -22.02 23.50 6.15
C TRP A 31 -22.81 22.32 6.75
N LEU A 32 -23.66 21.65 5.97
CA LEU A 32 -24.39 20.44 6.39
C LEU A 32 -23.45 19.26 6.69
N SER A 33 -22.29 19.16 6.01
CA SER A 33 -21.27 18.15 6.30
C SER A 33 -20.51 18.39 7.61
N MET A 34 -20.60 19.60 8.19
CA MET A 34 -20.04 19.92 9.51
C MET A 34 -21.08 19.81 10.65
N GLY A 35 -22.37 19.60 10.34
CA GLY A 35 -23.48 19.81 11.29
C GLY A 35 -24.14 18.59 11.93
N PHE A 36 -23.76 17.35 11.60
CA PHE A 36 -24.34 16.15 12.24
C PHE A 36 -23.25 15.23 12.79
N SER A 37 -22.80 15.54 14.00
CA SER A 37 -22.20 14.56 14.90
C SER A 37 -22.60 14.91 16.33
N SER A 38 -23.77 14.43 16.74
CA SER A 38 -24.12 14.29 18.15
C SER A 38 -24.92 13.01 18.35
N GLY A 39 -24.56 12.26 19.40
CA GLY A 39 -25.42 11.25 20.01
C GLY A 39 -25.11 9.78 19.67
N ASN A 40 -24.29 9.15 20.55
CA ASN A 40 -24.44 7.78 21.09
C ASN A 40 -24.32 6.58 20.10
N ASN A 41 -23.57 5.49 20.33
CA ASN A 41 -23.07 4.85 21.54
C ASN A 41 -21.70 4.19 21.27
N LEU A 42 -20.82 4.28 22.26
CA LEU A 42 -19.57 3.54 22.35
C LEU A 42 -19.90 2.11 22.83
N LEU A 43 -20.02 1.15 21.91
CA LEU A 43 -20.02 -0.27 22.27
C LEU A 43 -18.59 -0.80 22.12
N ILE A 44 -17.93 -0.93 23.28
CA ILE A 44 -16.66 -1.62 23.44
C ILE A 44 -16.93 -3.11 23.19
N VAL A 45 -16.45 -3.61 22.06
CA VAL A 45 -16.45 -5.05 21.78
C VAL A 45 -15.03 -5.56 22.00
N ASN A 46 -14.78 -6.08 23.20
CA ASN A 46 -13.67 -7.01 23.45
C ASN A 46 -14.04 -8.33 22.77
N GLN A 47 -13.63 -8.55 21.53
CA GLN A 47 -13.72 -9.85 20.88
C GLN A 47 -12.33 -10.41 20.62
N THR A 48 -11.99 -11.46 21.36
CA THR A 48 -10.89 -12.36 21.06
C THR A 48 -11.13 -13.04 19.72
N PHE A 49 -10.25 -12.78 18.74
CA PHE A 49 -10.28 -13.40 17.43
C PHE A 49 -10.01 -14.90 17.52
N THR A 50 -11.04 -15.72 17.33
CA THR A 50 -10.86 -17.18 17.16
C THR A 50 -10.80 -17.48 15.68
N ILE A 51 -9.59 -17.68 15.15
CA ILE A 51 -9.39 -18.22 13.80
C ILE A 51 -9.81 -19.69 13.85
N LYS A 52 -10.98 -20.02 13.27
CA LYS A 52 -11.32 -21.43 13.03
C LYS A 52 -10.35 -21.97 11.97
N PRO A 53 -9.63 -23.08 12.22
CA PRO A 53 -8.88 -23.74 11.16
C PRO A 53 -9.89 -24.19 10.10
N SER A 54 -9.84 -23.58 8.92
CA SER A 54 -10.57 -24.08 7.76
C SER A 54 -9.89 -25.37 7.32
N ASN A 55 -10.64 -26.48 7.36
CA ASN A 55 -10.30 -27.71 6.67
C ASN A 55 -10.27 -27.42 5.16
N LEU A 56 -9.17 -26.87 4.67
CA LEU A 56 -8.90 -26.69 3.26
C LEU A 56 -8.52 -28.06 2.71
N ILE A 57 -9.46 -28.64 1.95
CA ILE A 57 -9.16 -29.69 0.99
C ILE A 57 -8.13 -29.09 0.03
N VAL A 58 -6.87 -29.47 0.21
CA VAL A 58 -5.78 -29.14 -0.71
C VAL A 58 -6.11 -29.87 -2.01
N SER A 59 -6.69 -29.15 -2.98
CA SER A 59 -6.82 -29.67 -4.33
C SER A 59 -5.41 -29.76 -4.94
N PRO A 60 -4.94 -30.96 -5.31
CA PRO A 60 -3.62 -31.13 -5.88
C PRO A 60 -3.69 -30.93 -7.39
N THR A 61 -3.68 -29.67 -7.85
CA THR A 61 -3.55 -29.34 -9.28
C THR A 61 -2.92 -27.93 -9.36
N ASP A 62 -1.78 -27.71 -10.01
CA ASP A 62 -1.60 -28.00 -11.43
C ASP A 62 -0.18 -28.45 -11.81
N ALA A 63 -0.16 -29.57 -12.55
CA ALA A 63 0.78 -29.79 -13.63
C ALA A 63 0.87 -28.53 -14.50
N LYS A 64 2.10 -28.12 -14.88
CA LYS A 64 2.42 -27.03 -15.82
C LYS A 64 1.23 -26.54 -16.66
N VAL A 65 0.48 -25.54 -16.17
CA VAL A 65 -0.57 -24.87 -16.96
C VAL A 65 0.11 -24.35 -18.24
N SER A 66 -0.38 -24.77 -19.40
CA SER A 66 0.22 -24.39 -20.68
C SER A 66 0.12 -22.88 -20.89
N LEU A 67 1.06 -22.30 -21.63
CA LEU A 67 1.01 -20.86 -21.96
C LEU A 67 -0.30 -20.50 -22.69
N GLN A 68 -0.85 -21.44 -23.46
CA GLN A 68 -2.13 -21.31 -24.16
C GLN A 68 -3.30 -21.19 -23.16
N SER A 69 -3.40 -22.11 -22.20
CA SER A 69 -4.44 -22.07 -21.15
C SER A 69 -4.37 -20.78 -20.33
N LYS A 70 -3.16 -20.33 -19.98
CA LYS A 70 -2.97 -19.04 -19.30
C LYS A 70 -3.49 -17.86 -20.13
N ASN A 71 -3.20 -17.84 -21.43
CA ASN A 71 -3.69 -16.80 -22.34
C ASN A 71 -5.22 -16.83 -22.47
N GLU A 72 -5.85 -18.00 -22.44
CA GLU A 72 -7.31 -18.15 -22.45
C GLU A 72 -7.95 -17.58 -21.18
N HIS A 73 -7.41 -17.88 -20.00
CA HIS A 73 -7.90 -17.31 -18.74
C HIS A 73 -7.71 -15.79 -18.66
N LEU A 74 -6.60 -15.27 -19.17
CA LEU A 74 -6.37 -13.83 -19.27
C LEU A 74 -7.28 -13.18 -20.32
N ALA A 75 -7.52 -13.84 -21.45
CA ALA A 75 -8.49 -13.40 -22.46
C ALA A 75 -9.91 -13.31 -21.87
N ALA A 76 -10.32 -14.31 -21.09
CA ALA A 76 -11.61 -14.31 -20.41
C ALA A 76 -11.72 -13.17 -19.38
N ALA A 77 -10.65 -12.91 -18.62
CA ALA A 77 -10.66 -11.89 -17.57
C ALA A 77 -10.62 -10.45 -18.12
N PHE A 78 -9.88 -10.23 -19.21
CA PHE A 78 -9.66 -8.90 -19.79
C PHE A 78 -10.51 -8.61 -21.03
N GLY A 79 -11.17 -9.62 -21.61
CA GLY A 79 -12.05 -9.50 -22.76
C GLY A 79 -11.38 -8.72 -23.91
N SER A 80 -12.03 -7.63 -24.34
CA SER A 80 -11.54 -6.76 -25.42
C SER A 80 -10.23 -6.02 -25.11
N LEU A 81 -9.76 -6.03 -23.85
CA LEU A 81 -8.47 -5.46 -23.47
C LEU A 81 -7.32 -6.43 -23.70
N TRP A 82 -7.57 -7.75 -23.69
CA TRP A 82 -6.51 -8.75 -23.80
C TRP A 82 -5.65 -8.61 -25.06
N PRO A 83 -6.22 -8.45 -26.28
CA PRO A 83 -5.41 -8.26 -27.48
C PRO A 83 -4.48 -7.04 -27.41
N LYS A 84 -4.89 -5.98 -26.70
CA LYS A 84 -4.06 -4.78 -26.53
C LYS A 84 -2.93 -5.02 -25.53
N LEU A 85 -3.20 -5.77 -24.47
CA LEU A 85 -2.21 -6.09 -23.43
C LEU A 85 -1.18 -7.11 -23.92
N SER A 86 -1.61 -8.16 -24.62
CA SER A 86 -0.74 -9.21 -25.13
C SER A 86 0.23 -8.72 -26.21
N GLN A 87 -0.09 -7.63 -26.90
CA GLN A 87 0.75 -7.00 -27.92
C GLN A 87 1.73 -5.96 -27.35
N LEU A 88 1.68 -5.66 -26.04
CA LEU A 88 2.61 -4.69 -25.46
C LEU A 88 4.05 -5.23 -25.45
N ASN A 89 4.97 -4.47 -26.03
CA ASN A 89 6.40 -4.72 -25.86
C ASN A 89 6.89 -4.14 -24.53
N CYS A 90 6.63 -4.85 -23.44
CA CYS A 90 7.00 -4.43 -22.09
C CYS A 90 8.52 -4.24 -21.93
N ASN A 91 9.34 -5.06 -22.59
CA ASN A 91 10.80 -4.92 -22.51
C ASN A 91 11.26 -3.56 -23.06
N SER A 92 10.71 -3.14 -24.21
CA SER A 92 10.99 -1.82 -24.79
C SER A 92 10.57 -0.66 -23.87
N LEU A 93 9.39 -0.77 -23.25
CA LEU A 93 8.88 0.23 -22.31
C LEU A 93 9.76 0.38 -21.05
N LEU A 94 10.36 -0.72 -20.58
CA LEU A 94 11.23 -0.73 -19.41
C LEU A 94 12.67 -0.29 -19.71
N THR A 95 13.15 -0.46 -20.94
CA THR A 95 14.57 -0.24 -21.29
C THR A 95 14.84 1.03 -22.08
N ASN A 96 13.93 1.43 -22.96
CA ASN A 96 14.21 2.46 -23.96
C ASN A 96 13.34 3.72 -23.84
N GLY A 97 12.34 3.73 -22.94
CA GLY A 97 11.65 4.87 -22.30
C GLY A 97 11.07 6.04 -23.13
N MET A 98 11.46 6.21 -24.39
CA MET A 98 11.22 7.41 -25.20
C MET A 98 10.88 7.08 -26.67
N LYS A 99 11.20 5.89 -27.17
CA LYS A 99 10.94 5.51 -28.57
C LYS A 99 9.63 4.74 -28.81
N PHE A 100 8.98 4.21 -27.78
CA PHE A 100 7.77 3.39 -27.97
C PHE A 100 6.50 4.23 -27.82
N LYS A 101 5.95 4.68 -28.95
CA LYS A 101 4.56 5.15 -29.01
C LYS A 101 3.70 3.89 -28.98
N GLN A 102 2.82 3.77 -27.99
CA GLN A 102 2.12 2.53 -27.57
C GLN A 102 1.36 1.76 -28.67
N PHE A 103 1.23 2.30 -29.90
CA PHE A 103 0.68 1.64 -31.08
C PHE A 103 1.37 2.10 -32.38
N SER A 104 1.49 1.18 -33.35
CA SER A 104 1.81 1.47 -34.75
C SER A 104 0.86 2.56 -35.28
N GLY A 105 1.40 3.73 -35.66
CA GLY A 105 0.60 4.89 -36.07
C GLY A 105 0.85 6.18 -35.27
N GLY A 106 1.80 6.19 -34.33
CA GLY A 106 2.41 7.43 -33.86
C GLY A 106 1.63 8.23 -32.80
N LYS A 107 0.60 7.67 -32.17
CA LYS A 107 -0.16 8.28 -31.05
C LYS A 107 -0.09 7.44 -29.77
N TRP A 108 0.18 8.09 -28.63
CA TRP A 108 0.10 7.47 -27.30
C TRP A 108 -1.37 7.18 -26.94
N ARG A 109 -1.68 5.94 -26.55
CA ARG A 109 -3.03 5.57 -26.09
C ARG A 109 -2.94 4.69 -24.85
N ARG A 110 -3.33 5.24 -23.70
CA ARG A 110 -3.40 4.50 -22.44
C ARG A 110 -4.40 3.34 -22.54
N ILE A 111 -4.05 2.19 -21.96
CA ILE A 111 -4.97 1.07 -21.84
C ILE A 111 -5.75 1.26 -20.54
N LEU A 112 -6.96 1.79 -20.67
CA LEU A 112 -7.86 1.93 -19.53
C LEU A 112 -8.54 0.60 -19.31
N GLN A 113 -8.39 0.03 -18.12
CA GLN A 113 -9.32 -1.00 -17.70
C GLN A 113 -10.64 -0.27 -17.39
N LYS A 114 -11.65 -0.46 -18.25
CA LYS A 114 -13.06 -0.11 -18.01
C LYS A 114 -13.81 -1.38 -17.70
N ASP A 115 -14.83 -1.33 -16.84
CA ASP A 115 -15.42 -2.55 -16.29
C ASP A 115 -15.75 -3.50 -17.45
N PRO A 116 -15.35 -4.78 -17.39
CA PRO A 116 -15.94 -5.71 -18.32
C PRO A 116 -17.45 -5.59 -18.14
N PRO A 117 -18.21 -5.47 -19.23
CA PRO A 117 -19.64 -5.65 -19.13
C PRO A 117 -19.84 -7.08 -18.59
N HIS A 118 -20.58 -7.21 -17.48
CA HIS A 118 -21.11 -8.45 -16.90
C HIS A 118 -20.32 -9.16 -15.77
N GLY A 119 -21.10 -9.68 -14.83
CA GLY A 119 -20.72 -10.27 -13.54
C GLY A 119 -20.07 -11.66 -13.57
N HIS A 120 -19.46 -12.11 -14.66
CA HIS A 120 -18.87 -13.46 -14.77
C HIS A 120 -17.33 -13.48 -14.84
N LEU A 121 -16.65 -12.71 -13.97
CA LEU A 121 -15.25 -13.03 -13.67
C LEU A 121 -15.22 -14.29 -12.82
N ASP A 122 -14.69 -15.38 -13.37
CA ASP A 122 -14.54 -16.62 -12.61
C ASP A 122 -13.56 -16.42 -11.46
N THR A 123 -14.00 -16.71 -10.24
CA THR A 123 -13.22 -16.56 -9.00
C THR A 123 -13.08 -17.87 -8.24
N ASN A 124 -13.29 -19.01 -8.89
CA ASN A 124 -12.84 -20.29 -8.36
C ASN A 124 -11.29 -20.34 -8.33
N CYS A 125 -10.74 -21.23 -7.50
CA CYS A 125 -9.30 -21.27 -7.28
C CYS A 125 -8.50 -21.72 -8.51
N THR A 126 -9.07 -22.60 -9.33
CA THR A 126 -8.45 -23.02 -10.60
C THR A 126 -8.28 -21.83 -11.54
N ALA A 127 -9.32 -21.03 -11.76
CA ALA A 127 -9.27 -19.85 -12.62
C ALA A 127 -8.35 -18.76 -12.06
N ILE A 128 -8.37 -18.52 -10.75
CA ILE A 128 -7.45 -17.56 -10.09
C ILE A 128 -6.00 -17.99 -10.30
N ARG A 129 -5.68 -19.26 -10.02
CA ARG A 129 -4.32 -19.81 -10.16
C ARG A 129 -3.87 -19.93 -11.61
N ALA A 130 -4.80 -20.08 -12.56
CA ALA A 130 -4.49 -20.15 -13.98
C ALA A 130 -4.24 -18.78 -14.62
N ARG A 131 -4.83 -17.69 -14.09
CA ARG A 131 -4.60 -16.32 -14.61
C ARG A 131 -3.17 -15.84 -14.41
N TRP A 132 -2.60 -16.08 -13.22
CA TRP A 132 -1.28 -15.57 -12.85
C TRP A 132 -0.40 -16.67 -12.26
N HIS A 133 0.92 -16.49 -12.32
CA HIS A 133 1.85 -17.49 -11.79
C HIS A 133 2.02 -17.30 -10.27
N PHE A 134 1.18 -18.00 -9.49
CA PHE A 134 1.37 -18.17 -8.05
C PHE A 134 2.38 -19.27 -7.77
N VAL A 135 3.29 -19.02 -6.85
CA VAL A 135 4.38 -19.95 -6.53
C VAL A 135 4.00 -20.82 -5.34
N GLU A 136 4.20 -22.14 -5.47
CA GLU A 136 3.82 -23.11 -4.43
C GLU A 136 4.96 -23.40 -3.43
N THR A 137 6.19 -22.98 -3.76
CA THR A 137 7.38 -23.17 -2.92
C THR A 137 8.17 -21.88 -2.79
N ALA A 138 8.93 -21.75 -1.70
CA ALA A 138 9.89 -20.67 -1.54
C ALA A 138 10.94 -20.70 -2.66
N GLY A 139 11.34 -19.52 -3.16
CA GLY A 139 12.31 -19.42 -4.26
C GLY A 139 13.73 -19.83 -3.86
N THR A 140 14.07 -19.64 -2.58
CA THR A 140 15.37 -19.96 -1.97
C THR A 140 15.19 -20.37 -0.51
N ALA A 141 16.16 -21.10 0.05
CA ALA A 141 16.19 -21.41 1.49
C ALA A 141 16.24 -20.15 2.36
N ARG A 142 16.82 -19.06 1.84
CA ARG A 142 16.86 -17.76 2.52
C ARG A 142 15.47 -17.15 2.69
N GLU A 143 14.66 -17.20 1.64
CA GLU A 143 13.26 -16.75 1.70
C GLU A 143 12.42 -17.64 2.63
N ALA A 144 12.61 -18.96 2.56
CA ALA A 144 11.91 -19.92 3.43
C ALA A 144 12.15 -19.62 4.93
N ASN A 145 13.38 -19.27 5.29
CA ASN A 145 13.80 -18.99 6.67
C ASN A 145 13.59 -17.54 7.12
N PHE A 146 13.05 -16.68 6.25
CA PHE A 146 12.77 -15.27 6.57
C PHE A 146 11.36 -14.88 6.11
N PRO A 147 10.29 -15.42 6.73
CA PRO A 147 8.94 -15.12 6.30
C PRO A 147 8.58 -13.66 6.59
N LEU A 148 7.75 -13.08 5.73
CA LEU A 148 7.24 -11.71 5.84
C LEU A 148 5.72 -11.72 6.03
N ALA A 149 5.20 -10.67 6.66
CA ALA A 149 3.77 -10.42 6.79
C ALA A 149 3.39 -9.14 6.02
N PHE A 150 2.21 -9.12 5.40
CA PHE A 150 1.72 -7.98 4.61
C PHE A 150 0.31 -7.60 5.05
N ALA A 151 0.14 -6.43 5.65
CA ALA A 151 -1.16 -5.88 6.02
C ALA A 151 -1.58 -4.84 4.96
N ARG A 152 -2.58 -5.16 4.14
CA ARG A 152 -3.05 -4.27 3.09
C ARG A 152 -4.44 -3.72 3.40
N THR A 153 -4.53 -2.40 3.54
CA THR A 153 -5.82 -1.70 3.59
C THR A 153 -6.34 -1.49 2.18
N VAL A 154 -7.51 -2.03 1.89
CA VAL A 154 -8.14 -2.02 0.57
C VAL A 154 -9.41 -1.20 0.62
N PHE A 155 -9.48 -0.16 -0.21
CA PHE A 155 -10.59 0.78 -0.20
C PHE A 155 -11.00 1.17 -1.61
N ARG A 156 -12.26 1.62 -1.72
CA ARG A 156 -12.80 2.14 -2.97
C ARG A 156 -12.34 3.59 -3.18
N PRO A 157 -11.86 3.97 -4.37
CA PRO A 157 -11.77 5.38 -4.73
C PRO A 157 -13.17 6.01 -4.77
N TRP A 158 -13.44 6.93 -3.84
CA TRP A 158 -14.67 7.72 -3.77
C TRP A 158 -14.82 8.60 -5.03
N TYR A 159 -15.67 8.20 -5.98
CA TYR A 159 -16.21 9.10 -7.01
C TYR A 159 -17.72 8.87 -7.25
N LYS A 160 -18.44 8.30 -6.29
CA LYS A 160 -19.87 8.01 -6.45
C LYS A 160 -20.81 9.20 -6.20
N ILE A 161 -20.38 10.31 -5.59
CA ILE A 161 -21.33 11.33 -5.10
C ILE A 161 -21.53 12.55 -6.02
N PHE A 162 -20.59 12.89 -6.91
CA PHE A 162 -20.79 14.06 -7.79
C PHE A 162 -21.58 13.77 -9.08
N ILE A 163 -21.71 12.51 -9.50
CA ILE A 163 -22.34 12.17 -10.80
C ILE A 163 -23.83 11.86 -10.65
N ILE A 164 -24.27 11.34 -9.49
CA ILE A 164 -25.67 10.92 -9.29
C ILE A 164 -26.61 12.12 -9.12
N ILE A 165 -26.12 13.26 -8.59
CA ILE A 165 -26.95 14.43 -8.32
C ILE A 165 -27.27 15.24 -9.59
N PHE A 166 -26.47 15.13 -10.66
CA PHE A 166 -26.59 16.01 -11.83
C PHE A 166 -26.98 15.32 -13.15
N ILE A 167 -27.04 13.98 -13.22
CA ILE A 167 -27.44 13.27 -14.44
C ILE A 167 -28.30 12.04 -14.08
N PRO A 168 -29.64 12.17 -13.97
CA PRO A 168 -30.54 11.06 -13.64
C PRO A 168 -30.60 9.99 -14.75
N SER A 169 -30.25 10.34 -16.00
CA SER A 169 -30.56 9.53 -17.18
C SER A 169 -29.43 8.66 -17.73
N LYS A 170 -28.24 8.66 -17.10
CA LYS A 170 -27.17 7.72 -17.48
C LYS A 170 -26.81 6.85 -16.30
N LYS A 171 -27.18 5.56 -16.38
CA LYS A 171 -26.67 4.50 -15.51
C LYS A 171 -25.14 4.48 -15.60
N CYS A 172 -24.44 5.27 -14.78
CA CYS A 172 -23.01 5.11 -14.57
C CYS A 172 -22.79 3.76 -13.91
N HIS A 173 -22.48 2.76 -14.75
CA HIS A 173 -22.20 1.42 -14.27
C HIS A 173 -20.98 1.47 -13.35
N PRO A 174 -21.06 0.79 -12.20
CA PRO A 174 -20.08 0.92 -11.13
C PRO A 174 -18.73 0.26 -11.49
N GLN A 175 -17.64 1.01 -11.27
CA GLN A 175 -16.23 0.59 -11.27
C GLN A 175 -15.95 -0.49 -10.20
N ILE A 176 -16.33 -1.73 -10.48
CA ILE A 176 -16.34 -2.87 -9.53
C ILE A 176 -15.16 -3.83 -9.78
N VAL A 177 -14.62 -3.90 -11.01
CA VAL A 177 -13.71 -4.99 -11.41
C VAL A 177 -12.22 -4.61 -11.42
N HIS A 178 -11.92 -3.32 -11.56
CA HIS A 178 -10.55 -2.79 -11.75
C HIS A 178 -9.58 -3.13 -10.64
N ASP A 179 -9.98 -2.78 -9.43
CA ASP A 179 -9.08 -2.91 -8.29
C ASP A 179 -8.94 -4.38 -7.89
N PHE A 180 -9.91 -5.25 -8.22
CA PHE A 180 -9.79 -6.68 -7.94
C PHE A 180 -8.71 -7.34 -8.80
N LEU A 181 -8.71 -7.14 -10.12
CA LEU A 181 -7.69 -7.73 -10.99
C LEU A 181 -6.29 -7.16 -10.71
N LEU A 182 -6.20 -5.89 -10.30
CA LEU A 182 -4.95 -5.33 -9.78
C LEU A 182 -4.51 -6.04 -8.49
N LEU A 183 -5.40 -6.19 -7.49
CA LEU A 183 -5.08 -6.88 -6.24
C LEU A 183 -4.68 -8.33 -6.45
N GLU A 184 -5.38 -9.05 -7.33
CA GLU A 184 -5.07 -10.42 -7.72
C GLU A 184 -3.68 -10.50 -8.35
N GLN A 185 -3.36 -9.60 -9.30
CA GLN A 185 -2.05 -9.58 -9.94
C GLN A 185 -0.94 -9.18 -8.96
N MET A 186 -1.14 -8.19 -8.09
CA MET A 186 -0.16 -7.81 -7.06
C MET A 186 0.11 -8.97 -6.11
N LEU A 187 -0.94 -9.65 -5.63
CA LEU A 187 -0.78 -10.84 -4.80
C LEU A 187 0.00 -11.90 -5.56
N SER A 188 -0.28 -12.15 -6.84
CA SER A 188 0.47 -13.16 -7.61
C SER A 188 1.97 -12.89 -7.69
N VAL A 189 2.41 -11.63 -7.64
CA VAL A 189 3.83 -11.24 -7.63
C VAL A 189 4.43 -11.36 -6.24
N GLU A 190 3.69 -10.93 -5.21
CA GLU A 190 4.12 -10.87 -3.81
C GLU A 190 4.03 -12.23 -3.10
N TYR A 191 3.13 -13.10 -3.54
CA TYR A 191 2.77 -14.36 -2.89
C TYR A 191 3.96 -15.30 -2.80
N THR A 192 4.20 -15.82 -1.60
CA THR A 192 5.02 -17.01 -1.36
C THR A 192 4.39 -17.80 -0.21
N PRO A 193 4.50 -19.14 -0.19
CA PRO A 193 3.78 -19.99 0.75
C PRO A 193 4.19 -19.78 2.22
N GLN A 194 5.41 -19.32 2.48
CA GLN A 194 5.91 -19.10 3.84
C GLN A 194 5.45 -17.75 4.44
N ASN A 195 5.11 -16.77 3.62
CA ASN A 195 4.69 -15.43 4.07
C ASN A 195 3.23 -15.43 4.56
N VAL A 196 2.76 -14.31 5.10
CA VAL A 196 1.36 -14.11 5.53
C VAL A 196 0.80 -12.83 4.94
N TYR A 197 -0.46 -12.84 4.50
CA TYR A 197 -1.12 -11.70 3.86
C TYR A 197 -2.47 -11.44 4.53
N CYS A 198 -2.69 -10.22 5.02
CA CYS A 198 -3.95 -9.77 5.56
C CYS A 198 -4.54 -8.62 4.76
N TYR A 199 -5.83 -8.72 4.46
CA TYR A 199 -6.60 -7.68 3.79
C TYR A 199 -7.65 -7.11 4.75
N ALA A 200 -7.57 -5.80 5.01
CA ALA A 200 -8.59 -5.04 5.71
C ALA A 200 -9.43 -4.26 4.70
N LEU A 201 -10.73 -4.56 4.64
CA LEU A 201 -11.63 -3.99 3.63
C LEU A 201 -12.33 -2.73 4.15
N ASP A 202 -12.45 -1.73 3.27
CA ASP A 202 -13.29 -0.57 3.52
C ASP A 202 -14.77 -0.99 3.58
N ALA A 203 -15.46 -0.64 4.66
CA ALA A 203 -16.90 -0.88 4.82
C ALA A 203 -17.74 -0.28 3.69
N LYS A 204 -17.19 0.70 2.96
CA LYS A 204 -17.82 1.37 1.81
C LYS A 204 -17.52 0.71 0.46
N ALA A 205 -16.75 -0.38 0.45
CA ALA A 205 -16.43 -1.10 -0.78
C ALA A 205 -17.67 -1.82 -1.36
N ASP A 206 -17.63 -2.12 -2.65
CA ASP A 206 -18.74 -2.79 -3.33
C ASP A 206 -18.88 -4.25 -2.88
N ALA A 207 -20.11 -4.74 -2.69
CA ALA A 207 -20.35 -6.10 -2.21
C ALA A 207 -19.80 -7.18 -3.16
N LEU A 208 -19.86 -6.97 -4.48
CA LEU A 208 -19.26 -7.92 -5.44
C LEU A 208 -17.73 -7.89 -5.35
N PHE A 209 -17.13 -6.71 -5.17
CA PHE A 209 -15.69 -6.58 -4.94
C PHE A 209 -15.26 -7.33 -3.67
N MET A 210 -15.93 -7.10 -2.54
CA MET A 210 -15.65 -7.80 -1.28
C MET A 210 -15.75 -9.31 -1.45
N ARG A 211 -16.82 -9.82 -2.09
CA ARG A 211 -16.98 -11.26 -2.37
C ARG A 211 -15.82 -11.84 -3.16
N ARG A 212 -15.31 -11.11 -4.15
CA ARG A 212 -14.15 -11.55 -4.96
C ARG A 212 -12.86 -11.56 -4.15
N VAL A 213 -12.61 -10.58 -3.29
CA VAL A 213 -11.44 -10.58 -2.39
C VAL A 213 -11.51 -11.75 -1.40
N HIS A 214 -12.70 -12.05 -0.86
CA HIS A 214 -12.88 -13.26 -0.05
C HIS A 214 -12.67 -14.56 -0.86
N ALA A 215 -13.10 -14.61 -2.12
CA ALA A 215 -12.84 -15.74 -3.01
C ALA A 215 -11.35 -15.94 -3.26
N LEU A 216 -10.61 -14.85 -3.51
CA LEU A 216 -9.16 -14.86 -3.64
C LEU A 216 -8.47 -15.43 -2.40
N ALA A 217 -8.84 -14.96 -1.22
CA ALA A 217 -8.23 -15.41 0.03
C ALA A 217 -8.47 -16.91 0.29
N ARG A 218 -9.65 -17.45 -0.01
CA ARG A 218 -9.95 -18.89 0.15
C ARG A 218 -9.05 -19.81 -0.66
N CYS A 219 -8.36 -19.31 -1.68
CA CYS A 219 -7.49 -20.11 -2.53
C CYS A 219 -6.07 -20.29 -1.99
N PHE A 220 -5.74 -19.63 -0.88
CA PHE A 220 -4.41 -19.64 -0.28
C PHE A 220 -4.49 -19.76 1.25
N PRO A 221 -3.80 -20.72 1.88
CA PRO A 221 -3.93 -20.99 3.31
C PRO A 221 -3.37 -19.87 4.21
N ASN A 222 -2.49 -19.04 3.67
CA ASN A 222 -1.77 -17.97 4.34
C ASN A 222 -2.26 -16.56 3.94
N VAL A 223 -3.46 -16.48 3.34
CA VAL A 223 -4.13 -15.22 3.00
C VAL A 223 -5.42 -15.10 3.81
N VAL A 224 -5.55 -14.02 4.57
CA VAL A 224 -6.72 -13.74 5.42
C VAL A 224 -7.36 -12.41 5.02
N VAL A 225 -8.69 -12.36 5.08
CA VAL A 225 -9.48 -11.12 5.01
C VAL A 225 -10.12 -10.94 6.38
N LEU A 226 -9.98 -9.76 6.96
CA LEU A 226 -10.61 -9.47 8.26
C LEU A 226 -12.14 -9.60 8.14
N ALA A 227 -12.76 -10.14 9.19
CA ALA A 227 -14.22 -10.15 9.32
C ALA A 227 -14.77 -8.73 9.55
N GLU A 228 -14.05 -7.94 10.36
CA GLU A 228 -14.36 -6.53 10.57
C GLU A 228 -14.04 -5.71 9.30
N GLN A 229 -14.91 -4.75 9.02
CA GLN A 229 -14.74 -3.78 7.93
C GLN A 229 -14.59 -2.39 8.52
N PHE A 230 -13.74 -1.57 7.91
CA PHE A 230 -13.36 -0.26 8.47
C PHE A 230 -13.84 0.85 7.54
N SER A 231 -14.57 1.84 8.04
CA SER A 231 -14.88 3.01 7.21
C SER A 231 -13.65 3.92 7.11
N VAL A 232 -12.75 3.64 6.17
CA VAL A 232 -11.51 4.41 5.98
C VAL A 232 -11.72 5.65 5.10
N PHE A 233 -10.99 6.73 5.36
CA PHE A 233 -11.15 7.99 4.62
C PHE A 233 -9.83 8.48 4.04
N SER A 234 -9.90 9.28 2.97
CA SER A 234 -8.71 9.82 2.29
C SER A 234 -7.88 10.76 3.16
N ASN A 235 -8.43 11.22 4.29
CA ASN A 235 -7.71 12.02 5.26
C ASN A 235 -6.94 11.19 6.30
N GLY A 236 -7.01 9.85 6.24
CA GLY A 236 -6.29 8.93 7.13
C GLY A 236 -7.14 8.29 8.24
N LYS A 237 -8.37 8.76 8.46
CA LYS A 237 -9.23 8.23 9.54
C LYS A 237 -9.50 6.73 9.35
N ASN A 238 -9.44 5.96 10.44
CA ASN A 238 -9.56 4.50 10.51
C ASN A 238 -8.51 3.67 9.76
N VAL A 239 -7.57 4.27 9.01
CA VAL A 239 -6.51 3.50 8.30
C VAL A 239 -5.62 2.76 9.29
N THR A 240 -5.19 3.46 10.35
CA THR A 240 -4.38 2.89 11.42
C THR A 240 -5.08 1.74 12.15
N ARG A 241 -6.39 1.87 12.40
CA ARG A 241 -7.20 0.82 13.04
C ARG A 241 -7.25 -0.44 12.18
N ALA A 242 -7.51 -0.28 10.88
CA ALA A 242 -7.51 -1.38 9.92
C ALA A 242 -6.15 -2.09 9.84
N GLN A 243 -5.06 -1.33 9.90
CA GLN A 243 -3.69 -1.88 9.90
C GLN A 243 -3.38 -2.65 11.19
N LEU A 244 -3.73 -2.11 12.36
CA LEU A 244 -3.54 -2.77 13.65
C LEU A 244 -4.32 -4.09 13.74
N ALA A 245 -5.58 -4.10 13.29
CA ALA A 245 -6.38 -5.31 13.25
C ALA A 245 -5.74 -6.40 12.35
N CYS A 246 -5.14 -6.01 11.22
CA CYS A 246 -4.38 -6.95 10.41
C CYS A 246 -3.11 -7.46 11.11
N LEU A 247 -2.38 -6.60 11.83
CA LEU A 247 -1.22 -7.03 12.61
C LEU A 247 -1.61 -8.05 13.67
N GLU A 248 -2.74 -7.83 14.35
CA GLU A 248 -3.30 -8.75 15.34
C GLU A 248 -3.66 -10.10 14.73
N ALA A 249 -4.39 -10.11 13.62
CA ALA A 249 -4.78 -11.34 12.92
C ALA A 249 -3.57 -12.15 12.41
N MET A 250 -2.52 -11.46 11.93
CA MET A 250 -1.32 -12.12 11.40
C MET A 250 -0.33 -12.56 12.49
N LEU A 251 -0.38 -11.99 13.70
CA LEU A 251 0.58 -12.31 14.76
C LEU A 251 0.66 -13.81 15.10
N PRO A 252 -0.46 -14.55 15.27
CA PRO A 252 -0.40 -16.00 15.52
C PRO A 252 -0.05 -16.81 14.26
N MET A 253 -0.07 -16.21 13.07
CA MET A 253 0.16 -16.90 11.80
C MET A 253 1.66 -17.06 11.54
N GLY A 254 2.25 -18.15 12.04
CA GLY A 254 3.65 -18.48 11.79
C GLY A 254 4.66 -17.53 12.45
N LYS A 255 5.93 -17.65 12.05
CA LYS A 255 7.08 -16.95 12.68
C LYS A 255 7.73 -15.94 11.73
N TRP A 256 6.92 -15.09 11.12
CA TRP A 256 7.41 -14.01 10.24
C TRP A 256 8.33 -13.03 10.98
N LYS A 257 9.15 -12.30 10.24
CA LYS A 257 10.22 -11.43 10.80
C LYS A 257 9.88 -9.95 10.74
N TYR A 258 9.16 -9.55 9.70
CA TYR A 258 8.74 -8.18 9.46
C TYR A 258 7.31 -8.15 8.92
N ALA A 259 6.55 -7.15 9.34
CA ALA A 259 5.26 -6.80 8.79
C ALA A 259 5.37 -5.52 7.96
N LEU A 260 4.83 -5.54 6.73
CA LEU A 260 4.72 -4.37 5.87
C LEU A 260 3.28 -3.86 5.89
N LEU A 261 3.10 -2.57 6.17
CA LEU A 261 1.80 -1.92 6.10
C LEU A 261 1.64 -1.30 4.71
N LEU A 262 0.58 -1.65 3.99
CA LEU A 262 0.36 -1.30 2.58
C LEU A 262 -1.04 -0.71 2.36
N GLN A 263 -1.18 0.11 1.33
CA GLN A 263 -2.46 0.58 0.79
C GLN A 263 -2.78 -0.04 -0.58
N ASN A 264 -4.00 0.20 -1.06
CA ASN A 264 -4.53 -0.34 -2.32
C ASN A 264 -3.64 -0.12 -3.55
N HIS A 265 -2.92 1.01 -3.63
CA HIS A 265 -2.09 1.37 -4.79
C HIS A 265 -0.59 1.43 -4.48
N ASP A 266 -0.16 0.71 -3.45
CA ASP A 266 1.26 0.45 -3.21
C ASP A 266 1.65 -0.81 -3.97
N LEU A 267 2.22 -0.63 -5.17
CA LEU A 267 2.66 -1.74 -6.02
C LEU A 267 4.10 -2.12 -5.67
N PRO A 268 4.46 -3.43 -5.72
CA PRO A 268 5.80 -3.86 -5.38
C PRO A 268 6.82 -3.26 -6.36
N LEU A 269 7.98 -2.82 -5.87
CA LEU A 269 9.17 -2.53 -6.69
C LEU A 269 10.22 -3.64 -6.60
N ARG A 270 10.07 -4.51 -5.60
CA ARG A 270 11.00 -5.59 -5.25
C ARG A 270 10.28 -6.92 -5.30
N THR A 271 11.02 -7.93 -5.71
CA THR A 271 10.68 -9.34 -5.49
C THR A 271 10.77 -9.69 -4.01
N ASN A 272 10.13 -10.77 -3.59
CA ASN A 272 10.23 -11.27 -2.21
C ASN A 272 11.69 -11.51 -1.80
N ALA A 273 12.51 -12.14 -2.65
CA ALA A 273 13.92 -12.39 -2.39
C ALA A 273 14.74 -11.10 -2.19
N GLU A 274 14.50 -10.06 -3.01
CA GLU A 274 15.14 -8.76 -2.84
C GLU A 274 14.72 -8.09 -1.52
N LEU A 275 13.43 -8.14 -1.18
CA LEU A 275 12.91 -7.55 0.06
C LEU A 275 13.46 -8.27 1.30
N VAL A 276 13.53 -9.61 1.27
CA VAL A 276 14.18 -10.43 2.30
C VAL A 276 15.64 -10.03 2.46
N GLU A 277 16.38 -9.87 1.36
CA GLU A 277 17.81 -9.47 1.44
C GLU A 277 17.98 -8.10 2.09
N ILE A 278 17.09 -7.15 1.81
CA ILE A 278 17.08 -5.83 2.44
C ILE A 278 16.77 -5.93 3.94
N LEU A 279 15.66 -6.56 4.30
CA LEU A 279 15.19 -6.61 5.69
C LEU A 279 16.10 -7.46 6.60
N ARG A 280 16.88 -8.40 6.03
CA ARG A 280 17.96 -9.08 6.77
C ARG A 280 19.08 -8.14 7.18
N VAL A 281 19.37 -7.11 6.38
CA VAL A 281 20.37 -6.07 6.73
C VAL A 281 19.89 -5.23 7.92
N TYR A 282 18.57 -5.06 8.08
CA TYR A 282 17.97 -4.22 9.11
C TYR A 282 18.06 -4.84 10.52
N LYS A 283 18.18 -6.17 10.64
CA LYS A 283 18.42 -6.89 11.90
C LYS A 283 17.50 -6.46 13.06
N GLY A 284 16.20 -6.36 12.83
CA GLY A 284 15.20 -5.95 13.83
C GLY A 284 14.93 -4.44 13.88
N THR A 285 15.66 -3.63 13.11
CA THR A 285 15.38 -2.20 12.92
C THR A 285 14.13 -2.00 12.06
N ASN A 286 13.26 -1.05 12.40
CA ASN A 286 12.04 -0.74 11.63
C ASN A 286 12.32 0.24 10.48
N ASP A 287 11.70 0.08 9.32
CA ASP A 287 11.73 1.10 8.24
C ASP A 287 10.54 2.05 8.42
N ILE A 288 10.76 3.13 9.15
CA ILE A 288 9.78 4.19 9.38
C ILE A 288 10.47 5.52 9.14
N GLY A 289 10.11 6.18 8.04
CA GLY A 289 10.68 7.47 7.72
C GLY A 289 10.22 8.55 8.69
N THR A 290 10.99 9.62 8.78
CA THR A 290 10.71 10.70 9.72
C THR A 290 10.84 12.05 9.03
N LYS A 291 9.74 12.78 9.02
CA LYS A 291 9.61 14.15 8.55
C LYS A 291 9.00 15.00 9.66
N LYS A 292 9.20 16.31 9.56
CA LYS A 292 8.49 17.28 10.40
C LYS A 292 6.99 17.14 10.18
N ILE A 293 6.22 17.33 11.25
CA ILE A 293 4.77 17.40 11.19
C ILE A 293 4.35 18.58 10.31
N VAL A 294 3.33 18.35 9.50
CA VAL A 294 2.70 19.39 8.66
C VAL A 294 1.53 19.96 9.45
N PRO A 295 1.18 21.25 9.30
CA PRO A 295 0.00 21.83 9.94
C PRO A 295 -1.25 20.96 9.72
N ASN A 296 -2.10 20.87 10.74
CA ASN A 296 -3.35 20.10 10.76
C ASN A 296 -3.23 18.56 10.75
N THR A 297 -2.00 18.02 10.75
CA THR A 297 -1.78 16.56 10.88
C THR A 297 -1.89 16.05 12.31
N VAL A 298 -1.59 16.91 13.27
CA VAL A 298 -1.77 16.65 14.71
C VAL A 298 -2.41 17.88 15.34
N ASN A 299 -3.49 17.69 16.07
CA ASN A 299 -4.04 18.75 16.92
C ASN A 299 -3.15 18.94 18.16
N LEU A 300 -2.21 19.89 18.08
CA LEU A 300 -1.23 20.14 19.14
C LEU A 300 -1.83 20.78 20.40
N SER A 301 -3.07 21.27 20.35
CA SER A 301 -3.80 21.82 21.50
C SER A 301 -4.26 20.74 22.48
N LEU A 302 -4.29 19.47 22.06
CA LEU A 302 -4.59 18.35 22.94
C LEU A 302 -3.42 18.04 23.87
N ASP A 303 -3.69 17.31 24.95
CA ASP A 303 -2.65 16.80 25.83
C ASP A 303 -2.03 15.52 25.25
N TRP A 304 -0.74 15.61 24.90
CA TRP A 304 0.06 14.51 24.35
C TRP A 304 1.11 14.00 25.36
N SER A 305 0.88 14.26 26.65
CA SER A 305 1.69 13.68 27.72
C SER A 305 1.46 12.18 27.82
N LEU A 306 2.52 11.44 28.13
CA LEU A 306 2.45 9.99 28.29
C LEU A 306 1.52 9.58 29.44
N ALA A 307 1.50 10.39 30.50
CA ALA A 307 0.62 10.23 31.65
C ALA A 307 -0.85 10.32 31.22
N SER A 308 -1.22 11.33 30.45
CA SER A 308 -2.60 11.49 29.96
C SER A 308 -2.99 10.40 28.98
N LEU A 309 -2.10 10.05 28.04
CA LEU A 309 -2.40 9.06 27.01
C LEU A 309 -2.54 7.63 27.56
N HIS A 310 -2.00 7.33 28.74
CA HIS A 310 -1.95 5.99 29.33
C HIS A 310 -1.41 4.94 28.33
N ILE A 311 -0.30 5.27 27.66
CA ILE A 311 0.23 4.51 26.51
C ILE A 311 0.61 3.06 26.86
N TYR A 312 0.98 2.78 28.11
CA TYR A 312 1.34 1.45 28.55
C TYR A 312 0.13 0.74 29.16
N ARG A 313 -0.05 -0.53 28.83
CA ARG A 313 -0.98 -1.41 29.55
C ARG A 313 -0.55 -1.55 31.01
N GLU A 314 -1.51 -1.85 31.86
CA GLU A 314 -1.26 -2.12 33.28
C GLU A 314 -0.26 -3.28 33.45
N GLY A 315 0.65 -3.17 34.41
CA GLY A 315 1.73 -4.14 34.63
C GLY A 315 2.93 -4.02 33.68
N HIS A 316 2.84 -3.26 32.58
CA HIS A 316 3.94 -3.06 31.62
C HIS A 316 4.62 -1.68 31.74
N ARG A 317 4.52 -1.02 32.91
CA ARG A 317 5.11 0.31 33.11
C ARG A 317 6.63 0.21 33.12
N VAL A 318 7.28 0.82 32.14
CA VAL A 318 8.73 1.07 32.17
C VAL A 318 8.98 2.37 32.92
N PRO A 319 10.04 2.48 33.76
CA PRO A 319 10.45 3.76 34.32
C PRO A 319 10.71 4.73 33.17
N MET A 320 9.80 5.67 32.96
CA MET A 320 9.95 6.63 31.87
C MET A 320 11.18 7.49 32.16
N PRO A 321 12.01 7.80 31.16
CA PRO A 321 13.04 8.80 31.32
C PRO A 321 12.36 10.05 31.87
N THR A 322 12.88 10.61 32.96
CA THR A 322 12.33 11.81 33.63
C THR A 322 12.09 12.98 32.67
N ASN A 323 12.76 12.96 31.51
CA ASN A 323 12.77 14.02 30.51
C ASN A 323 11.73 13.82 29.38
N LEU A 324 11.07 12.66 29.25
CA LEU A 324 10.03 12.43 28.25
C LEU A 324 8.65 12.66 28.87
N THR A 325 8.28 13.93 29.03
CA THR A 325 6.97 14.33 29.58
C THR A 325 5.89 14.39 28.51
N ARG A 326 6.25 14.66 27.25
CA ARG A 326 5.35 14.84 26.10
C ARG A 326 5.92 14.21 24.83
N LEU A 327 5.05 13.64 23.99
CA LEU A 327 5.45 13.09 22.71
C LEU A 327 5.90 14.17 21.71
N HIS A 328 7.06 13.96 21.10
CA HIS A 328 7.51 14.73 19.94
C HIS A 328 6.99 14.07 18.66
N HIS A 329 5.91 14.59 18.11
CA HIS A 329 5.27 14.04 16.93
C HIS A 329 6.15 14.16 15.68
N THR A 330 6.19 13.07 14.91
CA THR A 330 6.88 13.01 13.62
C THR A 330 5.96 12.35 12.60
N LYS A 331 6.21 12.62 11.31
CA LYS A 331 5.40 12.10 10.20
C LYS A 331 6.23 11.16 9.33
N SER A 332 5.69 10.00 9.00
CA SER A 332 6.25 9.06 8.00
C SER A 332 5.41 9.11 6.71
N LEU A 333 5.56 8.11 5.86
CA LEU A 333 4.49 7.61 5.00
C LEU A 333 3.67 6.56 5.78
N ASN A 334 2.46 6.29 5.33
CA ASN A 334 1.63 5.18 5.84
C ASN A 334 2.23 3.79 5.52
N LEU A 335 3.14 3.71 4.55
CA LEU A 335 3.85 2.49 4.16
C LEU A 335 5.14 2.39 4.97
N ILE A 336 5.18 1.43 5.90
CA ILE A 336 6.31 1.17 6.80
C ILE A 336 6.59 -0.33 6.90
N ALA A 337 7.80 -0.67 7.37
CA ALA A 337 8.16 -2.03 7.76
C ALA A 337 8.45 -2.10 9.26
N LEU A 338 7.67 -2.92 9.99
CA LEU A 338 7.82 -3.15 11.42
C LEU A 338 8.47 -4.51 11.66
N SER A 339 9.47 -4.57 12.53
CA SER A 339 9.97 -5.85 13.04
C SER A 339 8.87 -6.58 13.81
N ARG A 340 8.91 -7.91 13.84
CA ARG A 340 7.95 -8.68 14.63
C ARG A 340 7.95 -8.29 16.11
N SER A 341 9.12 -8.06 16.69
CA SER A 341 9.25 -7.56 18.06
C SER A 341 8.54 -6.22 18.26
N ALA A 342 8.59 -5.31 17.27
CA ALA A 342 7.87 -4.04 17.36
C ALA A 342 6.35 -4.25 17.31
N VAL A 343 5.87 -5.21 16.52
CA VAL A 343 4.44 -5.57 16.47
C VAL A 343 3.99 -6.21 17.79
N GLU A 344 4.76 -7.16 18.33
CA GLU A 344 4.48 -7.80 19.63
C GLU A 344 4.43 -6.77 20.75
N PHE A 345 5.39 -5.83 20.78
CA PHE A 345 5.38 -4.72 21.73
C PHE A 345 4.16 -3.81 21.53
N THR A 346 3.86 -3.42 20.29
CA THR A 346 2.72 -2.55 19.97
C THR A 346 1.40 -3.16 20.44
N LEU A 347 1.17 -4.45 20.18
CA LEU A 347 -0.10 -5.11 20.49
C LEU A 347 -0.18 -5.57 21.95
N GLY A 348 0.92 -6.09 22.49
CA GLY A 348 0.95 -6.70 23.82
C GLY A 348 1.30 -5.77 24.97
N THR A 349 2.08 -4.70 24.72
CA THR A 349 2.55 -3.78 25.78
C THR A 349 1.82 -2.45 25.75
N LEU A 350 1.45 -1.95 24.56
CA LEU A 350 0.84 -0.63 24.43
C LEU A 350 -0.70 -0.68 24.48
N ARG A 351 -1.28 0.42 24.98
CA ARG A 351 -2.70 0.78 24.91
C ARG A 351 -2.81 2.05 24.06
N LEU A 352 -3.30 1.91 22.83
CA LEU A 352 -3.23 2.96 21.82
C LEU A 352 -4.56 3.68 21.57
N ASP A 353 -5.64 3.25 22.21
CA ASP A 353 -7.01 3.73 21.92
C ASP A 353 -7.14 5.25 22.06
N LYS A 354 -6.64 5.80 23.18
CA LYS A 354 -6.68 7.25 23.44
C LYS A 354 -5.81 8.04 22.46
N MET A 355 -4.60 7.55 22.17
CA MET A 355 -3.71 8.20 21.21
C MET A 355 -4.30 8.20 19.80
N ILE A 356 -4.85 7.07 19.34
CA ILE A 356 -5.50 6.96 18.03
C ILE A 356 -6.74 7.86 17.98
N ALA A 357 -7.59 7.85 19.02
CA ALA A 357 -8.76 8.71 19.09
C ALA A 357 -8.39 10.20 18.99
N GLN A 358 -7.36 10.64 19.72
CA GLN A 358 -6.85 12.02 19.62
C GLN A 358 -6.28 12.34 18.24
N LEU A 359 -5.55 11.40 17.61
CA LEU A 359 -5.02 11.59 16.26
C LEU A 359 -6.15 11.74 15.24
N GLU A 360 -7.23 10.98 15.39
CA GLU A 360 -8.42 11.00 14.52
C GLU A 360 -9.27 12.28 14.64
N LEU A 361 -8.98 13.15 15.62
CA LEU A 361 -9.52 14.52 15.69
C LEU A 361 -8.78 15.51 14.78
N SER A 362 -7.64 15.10 14.21
CA SER A 362 -6.85 15.94 13.29
C SER A 362 -7.52 15.99 11.91
N ALA A 363 -7.27 17.05 11.15
CA ALA A 363 -7.97 17.25 9.87
C ALA A 363 -7.49 16.27 8.79
N TYR A 364 -6.17 15.99 8.70
CA TYR A 364 -5.59 15.23 7.60
C TYR A 364 -4.21 14.62 7.88
N GLY A 365 -3.99 13.37 7.46
CA GLY A 365 -2.69 12.70 7.42
C GLY A 365 -2.26 12.05 8.74
N MET A 366 -3.20 11.83 9.66
CA MET A 366 -2.92 11.29 10.99
C MET A 366 -2.48 9.81 10.97
N ASP A 367 -2.82 9.08 9.91
CA ASP A 367 -2.37 7.71 9.63
C ASP A 367 -0.85 7.62 9.38
N GLU A 368 -0.20 8.75 9.13
CA GLU A 368 1.23 8.84 8.93
C GLU A 368 2.00 9.23 10.23
N VAL A 369 1.34 9.27 11.39
CA VAL A 369 1.93 9.82 12.64
C VAL A 369 2.16 8.79 13.74
N LEU A 370 1.24 7.82 13.91
CA LEU A 370 1.25 6.91 15.07
C LEU A 370 2.61 6.21 15.21
N PHE A 371 2.98 5.39 14.22
CA PHE A 371 4.18 4.57 14.30
C PHE A 371 5.47 5.38 14.26
N SER A 372 5.53 6.48 13.51
CA SER A 372 6.71 7.36 13.52
C SER A 372 6.91 8.02 14.88
N THR A 373 5.84 8.45 15.53
CA THR A 373 5.91 9.02 16.89
C THR A 373 6.34 7.96 17.89
N LEU A 374 5.67 6.79 17.93
CA LEU A 374 6.03 5.71 18.86
C LEU A 374 7.48 5.26 18.67
N ASN A 375 7.88 4.97 17.42
CA ASN A 375 9.21 4.49 17.08
C ASN A 375 10.32 5.48 17.39
N SER A 376 10.03 6.78 17.38
CA SER A 376 11.03 7.83 17.67
C SER A 376 11.02 8.31 19.11
N ASN A 377 9.98 8.05 19.91
CA ASN A 377 9.90 8.59 21.27
C ASN A 377 10.09 7.54 22.35
N LEU A 378 9.55 6.34 22.16
CA LEU A 378 9.57 5.31 23.20
C LEU A 378 10.95 4.61 23.22
N PRO A 379 11.71 4.72 24.32
CA PRO A 379 13.09 4.21 24.38
C PRO A 379 13.17 2.69 24.27
N ASP A 380 12.13 2.01 24.73
CA ASP A 380 11.92 0.57 24.74
C ASP A 380 11.28 0.04 23.45
N PHE A 381 10.87 0.92 22.52
CA PHE A 381 10.28 0.47 21.25
C PHE A 381 11.30 -0.36 20.45
N PRO A 382 11.01 -1.65 20.18
CA PRO A 382 11.96 -2.52 19.49
C PRO A 382 12.25 -1.98 18.09
N GLY A 383 13.53 -1.90 17.72
CA GLY A 383 13.96 -1.33 16.44
C GLY A 383 13.77 0.20 16.31
N GLY A 384 13.42 0.87 17.41
CA GLY A 384 13.23 2.33 17.49
C GLY A 384 14.44 3.18 17.13
N PHE A 385 14.20 4.49 17.03
CA PHE A 385 15.21 5.52 16.77
C PHE A 385 15.07 6.65 17.79
N SER A 386 16.09 7.49 17.94
CA SER A 386 16.07 8.58 18.92
C SER A 386 15.48 9.87 18.33
N PRO A 387 14.61 10.59 19.06
CA PRO A 387 14.03 11.83 18.56
C PRO A 387 15.08 12.96 18.53
N ILE A 388 16.06 12.91 19.44
CA ILE A 388 17.19 13.84 19.55
C ILE A 388 18.04 13.84 18.28
N CYS A 389 18.10 12.70 17.59
CA CYS A 389 18.93 12.54 16.40
C CYS A 389 18.24 12.96 15.11
N LEU A 390 16.91 13.10 15.11
CA LEU A 390 16.13 13.43 13.92
C LEU A 390 16.51 14.75 13.24
N PRO A 391 16.81 15.85 13.96
CA PRO A 391 17.20 17.12 13.32
C PRO A 391 18.47 17.00 12.47
N ARG A 392 19.41 16.14 12.86
CA ARG A 392 20.70 15.95 12.17
C ARG A 392 20.76 14.70 11.29
N ARG A 393 19.97 13.68 11.64
CA ARG A 393 19.96 12.34 11.03
C ARG A 393 18.51 11.89 10.75
N PRO A 394 17.78 12.56 9.85
CA PRO A 394 16.43 12.15 9.50
C PRO A 394 16.43 10.75 8.86
N VAL A 395 15.44 9.93 9.19
CA VAL A 395 15.24 8.62 8.60
C VAL A 395 14.57 8.79 7.23
N PRO A 396 15.18 8.31 6.13
CA PRO A 396 14.57 8.40 4.81
C PRO A 396 13.44 7.37 4.68
N ASN A 397 12.49 7.62 3.77
CA ASN A 397 11.36 6.72 3.55
C ASN A 397 11.72 5.67 2.49
N MET A 398 12.23 4.49 2.87
CA MET A 398 12.58 3.44 1.90
C MET A 398 11.38 2.58 1.50
N GLY A 399 10.36 2.54 2.36
CA GLY A 399 9.10 1.88 2.07
C GLY A 399 8.50 2.18 0.69
N ARG A 400 8.53 3.46 0.25
CA ARG A 400 7.78 3.88 -0.95
C ARG A 400 8.48 4.93 -1.80
N TYR A 401 8.57 4.66 -3.10
CA TYR A 401 8.90 5.64 -4.12
C TYR A 401 7.64 6.39 -4.54
N THR A 402 7.66 7.72 -4.41
CA THR A 402 6.52 8.60 -4.74
C THR A 402 7.03 9.89 -5.35
N ILE A 403 6.45 10.31 -6.47
CA ILE A 403 6.70 11.64 -7.05
C ILE A 403 5.55 12.57 -6.67
N TRP A 404 5.89 13.65 -5.96
CA TRP A 404 4.94 14.67 -5.50
C TRP A 404 4.91 15.88 -6.43
N HIS A 405 3.74 16.50 -6.58
CA HIS A 405 3.56 17.76 -7.29
C HIS A 405 4.38 18.86 -6.62
N GLY A 406 5.08 19.68 -7.41
CA GLY A 406 5.98 20.73 -6.89
C GLY A 406 7.45 20.30 -6.74
N ASN A 407 7.76 19.01 -6.66
CA ASN A 407 9.15 18.50 -6.69
C ASN A 407 9.65 18.24 -8.14
N GLY A 408 9.20 19.05 -9.09
CA GLY A 408 9.59 18.99 -10.51
C GLY A 408 8.46 18.54 -11.44
N VAL A 409 7.91 19.52 -12.18
CA VAL A 409 7.35 19.30 -13.52
C VAL A 409 8.43 18.64 -14.36
N ALA A 410 8.09 17.60 -15.15
CA ALA A 410 8.98 16.83 -16.03
C ALA A 410 10.39 17.41 -16.23
N THR A 411 11.31 17.13 -15.29
CA THR A 411 12.71 17.52 -15.41
C THR A 411 13.49 16.42 -16.11
N ALA A 412 14.65 16.76 -16.69
CA ALA A 412 15.61 15.79 -17.22
C ALA A 412 16.04 14.73 -16.17
N SER A 413 15.89 15.03 -14.88
CA SER A 413 16.22 14.18 -13.73
C SER A 413 15.12 13.20 -13.28
N GLY A 414 13.97 13.14 -13.97
CA GLY A 414 12.97 12.09 -13.77
C GLY A 414 11.77 12.45 -12.87
N GLY A 415 11.08 13.53 -13.24
CA GLY A 415 9.76 13.87 -12.72
C GLY A 415 8.63 12.97 -13.26
N CYS A 416 7.37 13.34 -12.96
CA CYS A 416 6.18 12.60 -13.39
C CYS A 416 5.98 12.72 -14.91
N ARG A 417 6.39 11.69 -15.67
CA ARG A 417 6.36 11.72 -17.14
C ARG A 417 4.94 11.63 -17.69
N SER A 418 4.04 11.00 -16.94
CA SER A 418 2.63 10.98 -17.29
C SER A 418 1.93 12.33 -17.23
N ALA A 419 2.58 13.31 -16.58
CA ALA A 419 2.04 14.62 -16.28
C ALA A 419 0.68 14.58 -15.56
N PHE A 420 0.33 13.45 -14.94
CA PHE A 420 -0.94 13.27 -14.26
C PHE A 420 -0.72 13.10 -12.75
N PHE A 421 -1.31 14.01 -11.99
CA PHE A 421 -1.26 13.99 -10.53
C PHE A 421 -2.67 13.84 -9.96
N ARG A 422 -2.81 12.96 -8.97
CA ARG A 422 -4.04 12.78 -8.21
C ARG A 422 -3.76 12.97 -6.73
N HIS A 423 -4.38 13.98 -6.13
CA HIS A 423 -4.09 14.44 -4.75
C HIS A 423 -2.61 14.81 -4.55
N GLY A 424 -2.01 15.47 -5.54
CA GLY A 424 -0.61 15.87 -5.49
C GLY A 424 0.41 14.74 -5.68
N VAL A 425 -0.03 13.51 -5.95
CA VAL A 425 0.86 12.37 -6.21
C VAL A 425 0.78 11.95 -7.68
N CYS A 426 1.93 11.75 -8.33
CA CYS A 426 2.02 11.25 -9.69
C CYS A 426 1.31 9.90 -9.84
N VAL A 427 0.51 9.75 -10.88
CA VAL A 427 0.02 8.44 -11.32
C VAL A 427 0.88 7.99 -12.48
N TYR A 428 1.68 6.96 -12.25
CA TYR A 428 2.62 6.46 -13.24
C TYR A 428 1.89 5.80 -14.41
N GLY A 429 2.31 6.16 -15.63
CA GLY A 429 1.90 5.52 -16.88
C GLY A 429 3.04 4.73 -17.52
N THR A 430 2.82 4.21 -18.73
CA THR A 430 3.85 3.48 -19.49
C THR A 430 5.09 4.32 -19.75
N GLU A 431 4.92 5.64 -19.89
CA GLU A 431 5.94 6.67 -20.01
C GLU A 431 6.89 6.77 -18.80
N ASP A 432 6.47 6.32 -17.63
CA ASP A 432 7.27 6.32 -16.40
C ASP A 432 8.05 5.01 -16.19
N LEU A 433 7.70 3.92 -16.89
CA LEU A 433 8.23 2.59 -16.62
C LEU A 433 9.75 2.49 -16.72
N TRP A 434 10.35 3.11 -17.73
CA TRP A 434 11.80 3.16 -17.87
C TRP A 434 12.49 3.83 -16.68
N HIS A 435 11.88 4.90 -16.16
CA HIS A 435 12.40 5.57 -14.99
C HIS A 435 12.21 4.73 -13.72
N ILE A 436 11.11 4.01 -13.61
CA ILE A 436 10.83 3.09 -12.50
C ILE A 436 11.78 1.88 -12.53
N ALA A 437 12.10 1.37 -13.71
CA ALA A 437 12.93 0.18 -13.92
C ALA A 437 14.43 0.37 -13.62
N ARG A 438 14.90 1.62 -13.52
CA ARG A 438 16.27 1.96 -13.08
C ARG A 438 16.48 1.61 -11.60
N ASP A 439 17.72 1.71 -11.13
CA ASP A 439 18.15 1.37 -9.75
C ASP A 439 17.44 2.20 -8.66
N ARG A 440 16.17 1.88 -8.40
CA ARG A 440 15.40 2.39 -7.27
C ARG A 440 15.84 1.65 -6.02
N LEU A 441 15.88 2.36 -4.90
CA LEU A 441 16.25 1.82 -3.58
C LEU A 441 15.01 1.55 -2.69
N HIS A 442 13.81 1.76 -3.20
CA HIS A 442 12.57 1.64 -2.43
C HIS A 442 11.98 0.21 -2.52
N PHE A 443 11.02 -0.10 -1.65
CA PHE A 443 10.36 -1.41 -1.59
C PHE A 443 9.12 -1.45 -2.51
N TYR A 444 8.36 -0.36 -2.54
CA TYR A 444 7.12 -0.19 -3.31
C TYR A 444 7.11 1.14 -4.05
N LEU A 445 6.18 1.30 -5.00
CA LEU A 445 5.88 2.55 -5.67
C LEU A 445 4.44 2.98 -5.40
N ASN A 446 4.21 4.29 -5.38
CA ASN A 446 2.86 4.88 -5.34
C ASN A 446 2.78 6.08 -6.30
N LYS A 447 1.88 6.06 -7.30
CA LYS A 447 0.87 5.02 -7.59
C LYS A 447 0.69 4.72 -9.06
N MET A 448 0.22 3.51 -9.36
CA MET A 448 -0.39 3.16 -10.65
C MET A 448 -1.86 2.86 -10.41
N MET A 449 -2.72 3.16 -11.40
CA MET A 449 -4.16 2.97 -11.28
C MET A 449 -4.71 2.28 -12.55
N PRO A 450 -5.52 1.22 -12.42
CA PRO A 450 -6.09 0.53 -13.58
C PRO A 450 -6.99 1.42 -14.44
N SER A 451 -7.65 2.39 -13.80
CA SER A 451 -8.47 3.42 -14.45
C SER A 451 -7.65 4.51 -15.16
N PHE A 452 -6.32 4.48 -15.07
CA PHE A 452 -5.41 5.45 -15.69
C PHE A 452 -4.56 4.84 -16.80
N ASP A 453 -3.80 3.79 -16.48
CA ASP A 453 -3.00 3.04 -17.47
C ASP A 453 -2.71 1.63 -16.94
N PHE A 454 -3.56 0.68 -17.28
CA PHE A 454 -3.36 -0.72 -16.93
C PHE A 454 -2.20 -1.36 -17.71
N GLY A 455 -1.81 -0.79 -18.86
CA GLY A 455 -0.64 -1.26 -19.61
C GLY A 455 0.65 -1.10 -18.79
N ALA A 456 0.77 -0.02 -18.02
CA ALA A 456 1.89 0.19 -17.10
C ALA A 456 1.94 -0.88 -16.00
N ILE A 457 0.80 -1.13 -15.36
CA ILE A 457 0.64 -2.15 -14.31
C ILE A 457 1.02 -3.53 -14.86
N PHE A 458 0.43 -3.90 -16.00
CA PHE A 458 0.65 -5.18 -16.65
C PHE A 458 2.14 -5.40 -16.94
N CYS A 459 2.80 -4.43 -17.58
CA CYS A 459 4.22 -4.55 -17.91
C CYS A 459 5.12 -4.59 -16.68
N TRP A 460 4.85 -3.77 -15.66
CA TRP A 460 5.66 -3.72 -14.45
C TRP A 460 5.56 -5.01 -13.64
N LEU A 461 4.35 -5.51 -13.38
CA LEU A 461 4.14 -6.72 -12.60
C LEU A 461 4.61 -7.98 -13.34
N ASN A 462 4.48 -8.03 -14.67
CA ASN A 462 5.10 -9.11 -15.47
C ASN A 462 6.63 -9.07 -15.42
N ALA A 463 7.25 -7.89 -15.44
CA ALA A 463 8.70 -7.77 -15.30
C ALA A 463 9.19 -8.24 -13.92
N LEU A 464 8.46 -7.92 -12.85
CA LEU A 464 8.78 -8.43 -11.52
C LEU A 464 8.57 -9.95 -11.41
N THR A 465 7.54 -10.48 -12.07
CA THR A 465 7.30 -11.94 -12.15
C THR A 465 8.47 -12.63 -12.85
N ALA A 466 8.89 -12.13 -14.02
CA ALA A 466 10.04 -12.65 -14.76
C ALA A 466 11.33 -12.56 -13.94
N ARG A 467 11.54 -11.46 -13.19
CA ARG A 467 12.69 -11.29 -12.28
C ARG A 467 12.68 -12.33 -11.16
N ARG A 468 11.54 -12.53 -10.49
CA ARG A 468 11.35 -13.53 -9.43
C ARG A 468 11.60 -14.94 -9.95
N ASP A 469 11.03 -15.26 -11.11
CA ASP A 469 11.14 -16.61 -11.68
C ASP A 469 12.56 -16.86 -12.22
N GLY A 470 13.24 -15.84 -12.74
CA GLY A 470 14.66 -15.86 -13.09
C GLY A 470 15.56 -16.12 -11.87
N GLN A 471 15.27 -15.50 -10.72
CA GLN A 471 15.97 -15.77 -9.46
C GLN A 471 15.88 -17.24 -9.01
N ARG A 472 14.77 -17.92 -9.33
CA ARG A 472 14.59 -19.36 -9.04
C ARG A 472 15.41 -20.25 -9.97
N ARG A 473 15.59 -19.86 -11.23
CA ARG A 473 16.29 -20.63 -12.27
C ARG A 473 17.81 -20.46 -12.15
N THR A 474 18.43 -21.14 -11.19
CA THR A 474 19.90 -21.22 -11.09
C THR A 474 20.44 -22.41 -11.89
N LYS A 475 20.72 -22.23 -13.18
CA LYS A 475 21.69 -23.05 -13.96
C LYS A 475 22.38 -22.18 -15.00
N LYS A 476 23.72 -22.13 -14.95
CA LYS A 476 24.78 -21.64 -15.88
C LYS A 476 24.55 -20.40 -16.80
N ASN A 477 23.34 -20.03 -17.18
CA ASN A 477 23.01 -18.96 -18.14
C ASN A 477 21.93 -18.00 -17.59
N ALA A 478 22.08 -17.48 -16.37
CA ALA A 478 21.09 -16.59 -15.76
C ALA A 478 21.36 -15.11 -16.11
N VAL A 479 20.29 -14.38 -16.47
CA VAL A 479 20.25 -12.92 -16.63
C VAL A 479 20.82 -12.25 -15.35
N PRO A 480 21.65 -11.20 -15.45
CA PRO A 480 22.25 -10.56 -14.28
C PRO A 480 21.20 -10.14 -13.26
N LEU A 481 21.28 -10.70 -12.06
CA LEU A 481 20.45 -10.33 -10.91
C LEU A 481 20.62 -8.84 -10.61
N LEU A 482 19.53 -8.12 -10.38
CA LEU A 482 19.63 -6.79 -9.78
C LEU A 482 20.19 -6.96 -8.36
N LYS A 483 21.47 -6.63 -8.19
CA LYS A 483 22.19 -6.84 -6.93
C LYS A 483 21.71 -5.81 -5.92
N VAL A 484 20.97 -6.26 -4.90
CA VAL A 484 20.56 -5.42 -3.76
C VAL A 484 21.80 -4.73 -3.17
N ASN A 485 21.79 -3.39 -3.12
CA ASN A 485 22.88 -2.62 -2.54
C ASN A 485 22.84 -2.70 -1.00
N ARG A 486 23.33 -3.80 -0.45
CA ARG A 486 23.34 -4.08 1.00
C ARG A 486 24.06 -2.99 1.81
N ARG A 487 25.13 -2.41 1.25
CA ARG A 487 25.90 -1.34 1.90
C ARG A 487 25.05 -0.10 2.11
N PHE A 488 24.30 0.32 1.10
CA PHE A 488 23.38 1.45 1.21
C PHE A 488 22.39 1.26 2.37
N TYR A 489 21.72 0.12 2.43
CA TYR A 489 20.74 -0.16 3.49
C TYR A 489 21.38 -0.28 4.88
N ALA A 490 22.57 -0.86 4.98
CA ALA A 490 23.29 -0.96 6.25
C ALA A 490 23.63 0.43 6.82
N GLU A 491 24.00 1.37 5.95
CA GLU A 491 24.43 2.71 6.33
C GLU A 491 23.27 3.71 6.51
N LEU A 492 22.03 3.27 6.39
CA LEU A 492 20.88 4.10 6.76
C LEU A 492 20.96 4.50 8.24
N PRO A 493 20.62 5.75 8.62
CA PRO A 493 20.89 6.27 9.96
C PRO A 493 20.30 5.41 11.09
N HIS A 494 19.04 5.01 10.94
CA HIS A 494 18.32 4.18 11.91
C HIS A 494 18.87 2.74 12.00
N VAL A 495 19.33 2.16 10.90
CA VAL A 495 19.97 0.83 10.87
C VAL A 495 21.34 0.88 11.56
N ARG A 496 22.15 1.89 11.24
CA ARG A 496 23.45 2.09 11.91
C ARG A 496 23.28 2.39 13.41
N TYR A 497 22.30 3.21 13.79
CA TYR A 497 21.95 3.51 15.18
C TYR A 497 21.63 2.24 15.96
N ASN A 498 20.72 1.40 15.44
CA ASN A 498 20.35 0.15 16.10
C ASN A 498 21.50 -0.85 16.15
N ARG A 499 22.33 -0.93 15.11
CA ARG A 499 23.56 -1.75 15.11
C ARG A 499 24.51 -1.36 16.25
N LEU A 500 24.70 -0.06 16.47
CA LEU A 500 25.54 0.46 17.56
C LEU A 500 24.86 0.30 18.93
N ARG A 501 23.55 0.52 19.02
CA ARG A 501 22.74 0.27 20.23
C ARG A 501 22.88 -1.19 20.70
N CYS A 502 22.66 -2.15 19.81
CA CYS A 502 22.73 -3.57 20.13
C CYS A 502 24.16 -4.07 20.46
N SER A 503 25.20 -3.31 20.11
CA SER A 503 26.59 -3.64 20.41
C SER A 503 27.15 -2.85 21.61
N GLY A 504 26.32 -2.12 22.35
CA GLY A 504 26.75 -1.29 23.48
C GLY A 504 27.59 -0.07 23.08
N ARG A 505 27.62 0.29 21.80
CA ARG A 505 28.47 1.35 21.22
C ARG A 505 27.68 2.57 20.78
N LEU A 506 26.52 2.82 21.39
CA LEU A 506 25.63 3.89 20.95
C LEU A 506 26.27 5.28 21.02
N ALA A 507 27.19 5.51 21.97
CA ALA A 507 27.96 6.75 22.08
C ALA A 507 28.78 7.08 20.81
N ALA A 508 29.12 6.08 19.98
CA ALA A 508 29.80 6.29 18.71
C ALA A 508 28.86 6.76 17.57
N PHE A 509 27.55 6.79 17.82
CA PHE A 509 26.59 7.33 16.86
C PHE A 509 26.49 8.84 17.02
N ASN A 510 27.19 9.56 16.14
CA ASN A 510 27.11 11.01 16.11
C ASN A 510 25.80 11.48 15.44
N CYS A 511 24.87 11.90 16.29
CA CYS A 511 23.73 12.74 15.90
C CYS A 511 24.30 14.11 15.53
#